data_AF-A0A0W0U924-F1
#
_entry.id   AF-A0A0W0U924-F1
#
_cell.length_a   1.000
_cell.length_b   1.000
_cell.length_c   1.000
_cell.angle_alpha   90.00
_cell.angle_beta   90.00
_cell.angle_gamma   90.00
#
_symmetry.space_group_name_H-M   'P 1'
#
loop_
_entity.id
_entity.type
_entity.pdbx_description
1 polymer ?
#
loop_
_entity_poly.entity_id
_entity_poly.type
_entity_poly.pdbx_seq_one_letter_code
_entity_poly.pdbx_strand_id
1 'polypeptide(L)' 'MALKMPSLLILDEITNNLDGDMREHVLQVLRDYPGSMVVVSHDLFLEALQVDTEYCAADGRLVARAQ' A
#
# COMPACT_ATOMS: atom_id res chain seq x y z
N MET A 1 -20.62 18.12 -7.70
CA MET A 1 -20.79 17.06 -6.69
C MET A 1 -19.38 16.59 -6.34
N ALA A 2 -18.84 16.99 -5.20
CA ALA A 2 -17.49 16.56 -4.82
C ALA A 2 -17.55 15.07 -4.47
N LEU A 3 -16.73 14.23 -5.13
CA LEU A 3 -16.54 12.86 -4.70
C LEU A 3 -16.06 12.91 -3.24
N LYS A 4 -16.84 12.35 -2.33
CA LYS A 4 -16.41 12.20 -0.94
C LYS A 4 -15.22 11.25 -0.96
N MET A 5 -14.07 11.68 -0.47
CA MET A 5 -12.91 10.79 -0.39
C MET A 5 -13.27 9.57 0.46
N PRO A 6 -12.92 8.36 0.01
CA PRO A 6 -13.14 7.17 0.82
C PRO A 6 -12.33 7.29 2.12
N SER A 7 -12.85 6.72 3.20
CA SER A 7 -12.14 6.61 4.48
C SER A 7 -11.21 5.38 4.52
N LEU A 8 -11.42 4.43 3.60
CA LEU A 8 -10.66 3.20 3.46
C LEU A 8 -10.34 2.96 1.98
N LEU A 9 -9.06 2.77 1.68
CA LEU A 9 -8.55 2.39 0.36
C LEU A 9 -7.98 0.97 0.42
N ILE A 10 -8.38 0.10 -0.50
CA ILE A 10 -7.84 -1.27 -0.62
C ILE A 10 -7.17 -1.38 -1.99
N LEU A 11 -5.91 -1.79 -1.99
CA LEU A 11 -5.04 -1.82 -3.16
C LEU A 11 -4.45 -3.22 -3.31
N ASP A 12 -4.63 -3.84 -4.46
CA ASP A 12 -4.11 -5.18 -4.78
C ASP A 12 -3.12 -5.10 -5.93
N GLU A 13 -1.88 -5.54 -5.71
CA GLU A 13 -0.82 -5.63 -6.72
C GLU A 13 -0.59 -4.34 -7.53
N ILE A 14 -0.71 -3.17 -6.89
CA ILE A 14 -0.67 -1.85 -7.57
C ILE A 14 0.65 -1.51 -8.25
N THR A 15 1.72 -2.21 -7.88
CA THR A 15 3.06 -2.00 -8.44
C THR A 15 3.28 -2.74 -9.74
N ASN A 16 2.36 -3.63 -10.13
CA ASN A 16 2.50 -4.38 -11.36
C ASN A 16 2.36 -3.44 -12.57
N ASN A 17 3.28 -3.56 -13.53
CA ASN A 17 3.36 -2.71 -14.72
C ASN A 17 3.64 -1.21 -14.50
N LEU A 18 4.04 -0.79 -13.28
CA LEU A 18 4.56 0.56 -13.06
C LEU A 18 6.06 0.64 -13.36
N ASP A 19 6.46 1.65 -14.12
CA ASP A 19 7.86 2.05 -14.23
C ASP A 19 8.36 2.74 -12.94
N GLY A 20 9.66 3.02 -12.87
CA GLY A 20 10.29 3.58 -11.67
C GLY A 20 9.73 4.96 -11.28
N ASP A 21 9.48 5.82 -12.26
CA ASP A 21 9.02 7.20 -12.03
C ASP A 21 7.55 7.24 -11.58
N MET A 22 6.69 6.43 -12.21
CA MET A 22 5.28 6.34 -11.83
C MET A 22 5.14 5.72 -10.44
N ARG A 23 6.00 4.78 -10.07
CA ARG A 23 6.02 4.18 -8.73
C ARG A 23 6.30 5.23 -7.66
N GLU A 24 7.29 6.11 -7.87
CA GLU A 24 7.59 7.17 -6.91
C GLU A 24 6.41 8.14 -6.77
N HIS A 25 5.77 8.51 -7.88
CA HIS A 25 4.58 9.36 -7.82
C HIS A 25 3.44 8.73 -7.02
N VAL A 26 3.17 7.44 -7.24
CA VAL A 26 2.15 6.69 -6.49
C VAL A 26 2.52 6.63 -5.00
N LEU A 27 3.78 6.37 -4.65
CA LEU A 27 4.23 6.37 -3.25
C LEU A 27 3.95 7.71 -2.56
N GLN A 28 4.26 8.84 -3.20
CA GLN A 28 4.01 10.17 -2.64
C GLN A 28 2.51 10.39 -2.39
N VAL A 29 1.66 10.05 -3.36
CA VAL A 29 0.20 10.20 -3.22
C VAL A 29 -0.37 9.32 -2.11
N LEU A 30 0.12 8.09 -1.96
CA LEU A 30 -0.35 7.18 -0.93
C LEU A 30 0.11 7.61 0.47
N ARG A 31 1.34 8.11 0.63
CA ARG A 31 1.80 8.64 1.94
C ARG A 31 0.93 9.78 2.46
N ASP A 32 0.42 10.62 1.57
CA ASP A 32 -0.44 11.75 1.91
C ASP A 32 -1.94 11.40 1.95
N TYR A 33 -2.30 10.12 1.77
CA TYR A 33 -3.70 9.71 1.75
C TYR A 33 -4.33 9.93 3.14
N PRO A 34 -5.40 10.73 3.25
CA PRO A 34 -5.94 11.14 4.55
C PRO A 34 -6.77 10.05 5.26
N GLY A 35 -7.01 8.91 4.61
CA GLY A 35 -7.76 7.79 5.14
C GLY A 35 -6.86 6.61 5.51
N SER A 36 -7.47 5.53 5.99
CA SER A 36 -6.74 4.28 6.21
C SER A 36 -6.55 3.53 4.89
N MET A 37 -5.44 2.82 4.75
CA MET A 37 -5.21 1.97 3.58
C MET A 37 -4.84 0.55 3.97
N VAL A 38 -5.23 -0.39 3.11
CA VAL A 38 -4.76 -1.78 3.11
C VAL A 38 -4.13 -2.02 1.76
N VAL A 39 -2.83 -2.33 1.75
CA VAL A 39 -2.05 -2.52 0.52
C VAL A 39 -1.53 -3.95 0.49
N VAL A 40 -1.82 -4.65 -0.60
CA VAL A 40 -1.24 -5.94 -0.93
C VAL A 40 -0.21 -5.68 -2.03
N SER A 41 1.06 -5.88 -1.72
CA SER A 41 2.16 -5.68 -2.65
C SER A 41 3.37 -6.52 -2.21
N HIS A 42 4.42 -6.49 -3.01
CA HIS A 42 5.70 -7.13 -2.71
C HIS A 42 6.57 -6.21 -1.82
N ASP A 43 7.51 -6.81 -1.07
CA ASP A 43 8.25 -6.17 0.04
C ASP A 43 8.80 -4.76 -0.24
N LEU A 44 9.55 -4.56 -1.34
CA LEU A 44 10.27 -3.31 -1.60
C LEU A 44 9.37 -2.07 -1.67
N PHE A 45 8.11 -2.23 -2.08
CA PHE A 45 7.17 -1.12 -2.14
C PHE A 45 6.59 -0.78 -0.77
N LEU A 46 6.29 -1.79 0.05
CA LEU A 46 5.77 -1.62 1.39
C LEU A 46 6.82 -0.96 2.30
N GLU A 47 8.09 -1.35 2.16
CA GLU A 47 9.22 -0.70 2.83
C GLU A 47 9.31 0.79 2.48
N ALA A 48 9.16 1.13 1.20
CA ALA A 48 9.16 2.52 0.75
C ALA A 48 7.93 3.30 1.23
N LEU A 49 6.77 2.66 1.35
CA LEU A 49 5.52 3.31 1.75
C LEU A 49 5.50 3.67 3.25
N GLN A 50 6.28 2.99 4.08
CA GLN A 50 6.34 3.18 5.55
C GLN A 50 4.99 2.93 6.23
N VAL A 51 4.43 1.73 6.04
CA VAL A 51 3.16 1.33 6.66
C VAL A 51 3.26 1.19 8.18
N ASP A 52 2.17 1.45 8.88
CA ASP A 52 2.08 1.30 10.35
C ASP A 52 2.17 -0.16 10.80
N THR A 53 1.70 -1.09 9.98
CA THR A 53 1.67 -2.52 10.30
C THR A 53 1.82 -3.34 9.04
N GLU A 54 2.68 -4.36 9.11
CA GLU A 54 2.98 -5.25 8.00
C GLU A 54 2.58 -6.69 8.34
N TYR A 55 2.02 -7.40 7.37
CA TYR A 55 1.67 -8.82 7.48
C TYR A 55 2.27 -9.59 6.31
N CYS A 56 2.92 -10.72 6.60
CA CYS A 56 3.35 -11.68 5.60
C CYS A 56 2.28 -12.76 5.42
N ALA A 57 1.87 -13.02 4.17
CA ALA A 57 0.98 -14.11 3.83
C ALA A 57 1.77 -15.38 3.49
N ALA A 58 1.61 -16.45 4.27
CA ALA A 58 2.24 -17.75 4.02
C ALA A 58 1.30 -18.89 4.44
N ASP A 59 1.22 -19.95 3.63
CA ASP A 59 0.41 -21.15 3.92
C ASP A 59 -1.05 -20.86 4.29
N GLY A 60 -1.68 -19.89 3.62
CA GLY A 60 -3.06 -19.47 3.88
C GLY A 60 -3.25 -18.73 5.22
N ARG A 61 -2.17 -18.25 5.84
CA ARG A 61 -2.18 -17.49 7.08
C ARG A 61 -1.52 -16.13 6.88
N LEU A 62 -2.00 -15.15 7.65
CA LEU A 62 -1.35 -13.85 7.80
C LEU A 62 -0.58 -13.84 9.12
N VAL A 63 0.71 -13.54 9.06
CA VAL A 63 1.59 -13.41 10.22
C VAL A 63 2.07 -11.96 10.28
N ALA A 64 1.84 -11.29 11.40
CA ALA A 64 2.36 -9.94 11.60
C ALA A 64 3.89 -9.97 11.54
N ARG A 65 4.49 -9.10 10.73
CA ARG A 65 5.94 -8.92 10.67
C ARG A 65 6.31 -7.95 11.79
N ALA A 66 7.21 -8.38 12.68
CA ALA A 66 7.81 -7.46 13.65
C ALA A 66 8.77 -6.55 12.89
N GLN A 67 8.61 -5.22 13.06
CA GLN A 67 9.57 -4.22 12.57
C GLN A 67 10.93 -4.37 13.25
#